data_AF-A0A2V5KY39-F1
#
_entry.id   AF-A0A2V5KY39-F1
#
_cell.length_a   1.000
_cell.length_b   1.000
_cell.length_c   1.000
_cell.angle_alpha   90.00
_cell.angle_beta   90.00
_cell.angle_gamma   90.00
#
_symmetry.space_group_name_H-M   'P 1'
#
loop_
_entity.id
_entity.type
_entity.pdbx_description
1 polymer ?
#
loop_
_entity_poly.entity_id
_entity_poly.type
_entity_poly.pdbx_seq_one_letter_code
_entity_poly.pdbx_strand_id
1 'polypeptide(L)' 'MSEKLVTIDQLSELSGLPVRTLRTLMARGTIPFLKLGFRTVRFQPTKVEKALQKREVREVGV' A
#
# COMPACT_ATOMS: atom_id res chain seq x y z
N MET A 1 -5.39 -17.83 -7.24
CA MET A 1 -6.18 -16.72 -7.77
C MET A 1 -5.24 -15.56 -8.09
N SER A 2 -5.21 -15.08 -9.33
CA SER A 2 -4.41 -13.92 -9.71
C SER A 2 -4.98 -12.67 -9.04
N GLU A 3 -4.27 -12.14 -8.05
CA GLU A 3 -4.68 -10.93 -7.34
C GLU A 3 -4.60 -9.72 -8.28
N LYS A 4 -5.68 -8.96 -8.36
CA LYS A 4 -5.77 -7.81 -9.27
C LYS A 4 -4.88 -6.67 -8.75
N LEU A 5 -4.03 -6.16 -9.63
CA LEU A 5 -3.20 -4.99 -9.36
C LEU A 5 -4.03 -3.71 -9.41
N VAL A 6 -4.06 -2.98 -8.31
CA VAL A 6 -4.85 -1.75 -8.16
C VAL A 6 -3.99 -0.50 -8.31
N THR A 7 -4.60 0.62 -8.69
CA THR A 7 -3.96 1.94 -8.66
C THR A 7 -3.93 2.50 -7.24
N ILE A 8 -3.25 3.62 -7.03
CA ILE A 8 -3.25 4.29 -5.72
C ILE A 8 -4.62 4.84 -5.33
N ASP A 9 -5.42 5.27 -6.31
CA ASP A 9 -6.78 5.78 -6.06
C ASP A 9 -7.71 4.64 -5.63
N GLN A 10 -7.65 3.50 -6.32
CA GLN A 10 -8.37 2.29 -5.93
C GLN A 10 -7.90 1.76 -4.56
N LEU A 11 -6.60 1.82 -4.28
CA LEU A 11 -6.07 1.46 -2.96
C LEU A 11 -6.60 2.40 -1.87
N SER A 12 -6.78 3.69 -2.18
CA SER A 12 -7.34 4.68 -1.26
C SER A 12 -8.78 4.34 -0.88
N GLU A 13 -9.60 3.99 -1.87
CA GLU A 13 -10.98 3.52 -1.65
C GLU A 13 -11.02 2.23 -0.82
N LEU A 14 -10.15 1.26 -1.13
CA LEU A 14 -10.12 -0.03 -0.46
C LEU A 14 -9.59 0.03 0.98
N SER A 15 -8.59 0.88 1.24
CA SER A 15 -7.96 1.00 2.57
C SER A 15 -8.61 2.07 3.44
N GLY A 16 -9.47 2.93 2.88
CA GLY A 16 -10.01 4.11 3.55
C GLY A 16 -8.97 5.20 3.85
N LEU A 17 -7.72 5.03 3.42
CA LEU A 17 -6.64 5.98 3.65
C LEU A 17 -6.55 6.99 2.50
N PRO A 18 -6.33 8.28 2.77
CA PRO A 18 -6.13 9.27 1.71
C PRO A 18 -4.93 8.94 0.82
N VAL A 19 -5.05 9.20 -0.49
CA VAL A 19 -3.97 9.03 -1.48
C VAL A 19 -2.66 9.67 -1.02
N ARG A 20 -2.72 10.86 -0.41
CA ARG A 20 -1.53 11.55 0.12
C ARG A 20 -0.82 10.70 1.18
N THR A 21 -1.56 10.13 2.12
CA THR A 21 -1.03 9.23 3.15
C THR A 21 -0.39 7.99 2.52
N LEU A 22 -1.07 7.36 1.57
CA LEU A 22 -0.54 6.21 0.82
C LEU A 22 0.77 6.56 0.09
N ARG A 23 0.87 7.74 -0.53
CA ARG A 23 2.13 8.21 -1.16
C ARG A 23 3.25 8.40 -0.15
N THR A 24 2.95 8.95 1.03
CA THR A 24 3.93 9.10 2.10
C THR A 24 4.41 7.73 2.59
N LEU A 25 3.51 6.77 2.80
CA LEU A 25 3.85 5.41 3.20
C LEU A 25 4.68 4.69 2.12
N MET A 26 4.35 4.91 0.86
CA MET A 26 5.11 4.39 -0.28
C MET A 26 6.53 4.99 -0.32
N ALA A 27 6.65 6.31 -0.17
CA ALA A 27 7.94 7.01 -0.17
C ALA A 27 8.84 6.59 1.00
N ARG A 28 8.24 6.25 2.15
CA ARG A 28 8.93 5.71 3.33
C ARG A 28 9.26 4.22 3.21
N GLY A 29 8.87 3.54 2.12
CA GLY A 29 9.05 2.10 1.95
C GLY A 29 8.20 1.25 2.91
N THR A 30 7.16 1.83 3.52
CA THR A 30 6.28 1.15 4.48
C THR A 30 5.30 0.21 3.78
N ILE A 31 4.76 0.61 2.62
CA ILE A 31 3.84 -0.21 1.84
C ILE A 31 4.52 -0.74 0.56
N PRO A 32 4.33 -2.02 0.22
CA PRO A 32 4.89 -2.60 -1.00
C PRO A 32 4.17 -2.07 -2.24
N PHE A 33 4.93 -1.82 -3.29
CA PHE A 33 4.42 -1.35 -4.58
C PHE A 33 5.20 -1.99 -5.74
N LEU A 34 4.56 -2.04 -6.91
CA LEU A 34 5.14 -2.55 -8.15
C LEU A 34 5.25 -1.42 -9.17
N LYS A 35 6.45 -1.19 -9.69
CA LYS A 35 6.67 -0.28 -10.82
C LYS A 35 6.50 -1.07 -12.12
N LEU A 36 5.52 -0.70 -12.93
CA LEU A 36 5.26 -1.29 -14.26
C LEU A 36 5.81 -0.42 -15.41
N GLY A 37 6.69 0.53 -15.10
CA GLY A 37 7.31 1.44 -16.06
C GLY A 37 7.87 2.69 -15.39
N PHE A 38 8.12 3.74 -16.18
CA PHE A 38 8.72 5.00 -15.71
C PHE A 38 7.88 5.75 -14.67
N ARG A 39 6.54 5.72 -14.80
CA ARG A 39 5.62 6.46 -13.90
C ARG A 39 4.45 5.64 -13.38
N THR A 40 4.27 4.42 -13.87
CA THR A 40 3.11 3.59 -13.51
C THR A 40 3.44 2.74 -12.30
N VAL A 41 2.74 3.00 -11.20
CA VAL A 41 2.84 2.23 -9.96
C VAL A 41 1.52 1.50 -9.70
N ARG A 42 1.61 0.24 -9.31
CA ARG A 42 0.49 -0.61 -8.92
C ARG A 42 0.71 -1.22 -7.55
N PHE A 43 -0.38 -1.58 -6.90
CA PHE A 43 -0.39 -2.15 -5.56
C PHE A 43 -1.11 -3.48 -5.56
N GLN A 44 -0.66 -4.38 -4.68
CA GLN A 44 -1.34 -5.62 -4.35
C GLN A 44 -2.06 -5.39 -3.01
N PRO A 45 -3.40 -5.30 -2.99
CA PRO A 45 -4.15 -4.95 -1.79
C PRO A 45 -3.78 -5.79 -0.57
N THR A 46 -3.73 -7.12 -0.70
CA THR A 46 -3.43 -8.03 0.41
C THR A 46 -2.02 -7.83 0.97
N LYS A 47 -1.04 -7.51 0.12
CA LYS A 47 0.34 -7.24 0.58
C LYS A 47 0.43 -5.90 1.30
N VAL A 48 -0.29 -4.89 0.81
CA VAL A 48 -0.35 -3.59 1.46
C VAL A 48 -1.01 -3.72 2.82
N GLU A 49 -2.15 -4.40 2.91
CA GLU A 49 -2.85 -4.65 4.16
C GLU A 49 -1.98 -5.38 5.18
N LYS A 50 -1.29 -6.45 4.77
CA LYS A 50 -0.32 -7.15 5.62
C LYS A 50 0.82 -6.25 6.09
N ALA A 51 1.30 -5.35 5.24
CA ALA A 51 2.36 -4.41 5.61
C ALA A 51 1.87 -3.37 6.63
N LEU A 52 0.63 -2.89 6.47
CA LEU A 52 -0.02 -1.98 7.42
C LEU A 52 -0.23 -2.67 8.77
N GLN A 53 -0.78 -3.89 8.79
CA GLN A 53 -0.96 -4.67 10.02
C GLN A 53 0.37 -4.94 10.73
N LYS A 54 1.42 -5.35 10.00
CA LYS A 54 2.76 -5.56 10.60
C LYS A 54 3.32 -4.30 11.25
N ARG A 55 3.02 -3.13 10.69
CA ARG A 55 3.43 -1.85 11.29
C ARG A 55 2.65 -1.57 12.57
N GLU A 56 1.33 -1.73 12.55
CA GLU A 56 0.47 -1.53 13.72
C GLU A 56 0.92 -2.43 14.89
N VAL A 57 1.24 -3.70 14.61
CA VAL A 57 1.81 -4.63 15.61
C VAL A 57 3.15 -4.13 16.18
N ARG A 58 3.99 -3.47 15.37
CA ARG A 58 5.27 -2.91 15.81
C ARG A 58 5.10 -1.61 16.61
N GLU A 59 4.07 -0.83 16.34
CA GLU A 59 3.76 0.41 17.07
C GLU A 59 3.06 0.15 18.41
N VAL A 60 2.28 -0.94 18.55
CA VAL A 60 1.55 -1.29 19.79
C VAL A 60 2.36 -2.20 20.74
N GLY A 61 3.38 -2.90 20.24
CA GLY A 61 4.18 -3.86 21.02
C GLY A 61 5.32 -3.27 21.86
N VAL A 62 5.18 -2.05 22.39
CA VAL A 62 6.15 -1.41 23.31
C VAL A 62 5.53 -1.20 24.68
#